data_AF-A0A6D2G7D5-F1
#
_entry.id   AF-A0A6D2G7D5-F1
#
_cell.length_a   1.000
_cell.length_b   1.000
_cell.length_c   1.000
_cell.angle_alpha   90.00
_cell.angle_beta   90.00
_cell.angle_gamma   90.00
#
_symmetry.space_group_name_H-M   'P 1'
#
loop_
_entity.id
_entity.type
_entity.pdbx_description
1 polymer ?
#
loop_
_entity_poly.entity_id
_entity_poly.type
_entity_poly.pdbx_seq_one_letter_code
_entity_poly.pdbx_strand_id
1 'polypeptide(L)'
;MIAGGGDGTINEVSTALIQIRDGVVPALGLLPLGTANDFATSAGIPEALDKALKLAIAGNAMEIDMARVNDKTCFINMATGGFGTRITTETPEKLKAALGGVSYLIHGLMRMDTLKPDRCEIRGENFHWQGDALVIGIGNGRQAGGGQQLCPTALINDGLLQLRIFTGEELLPALFSTLHAVR
;
A
#
# COMPACT_ATOMS: atom_id res chain seq x y z
N MET A 1 -2.03 -19.60 -7.93
CA MET A 1 -1.19 -19.48 -6.72
C MET A 1 -1.96 -18.68 -5.69
N ILE A 2 -1.96 -19.04 -4.41
CA ILE A 2 -2.72 -18.32 -3.38
C ILE A 2 -1.74 -17.71 -2.36
N ALA A 3 -1.81 -16.39 -2.17
CA ALA A 3 -1.07 -15.68 -1.11
C ALA A 3 -1.93 -15.59 0.15
N GLY A 4 -1.54 -16.31 1.19
CA GLY A 4 -2.18 -16.25 2.51
C GLY A 4 -1.34 -15.46 3.51
N GLY A 5 -1.70 -14.20 3.72
CA GLY A 5 -0.97 -13.29 4.60
C GLY A 5 -1.45 -11.85 4.49
N GLY A 6 -0.61 -10.91 4.88
CA GLY A 6 -0.85 -9.48 4.72
C GLY A 6 -0.27 -8.93 3.42
N ASP A 7 -0.26 -7.60 3.29
CA ASP A 7 0.24 -6.89 2.11
C ASP A 7 1.68 -7.28 1.71
N GLY A 8 2.55 -7.54 2.68
CA GLY A 8 3.92 -8.01 2.43
C GLY A 8 3.96 -9.38 1.74
N THR A 9 3.19 -10.36 2.24
CA THR A 9 3.10 -11.69 1.63
C THR A 9 2.49 -11.62 0.22
N ILE A 10 1.45 -10.81 0.03
CA ILE A 10 0.86 -10.58 -1.29
C ILE A 10 1.92 -9.99 -2.23
N ASN A 11 2.73 -9.03 -1.76
CA ASN A 11 3.76 -8.41 -2.57
C ASN A 11 4.89 -9.38 -2.95
N GLU A 12 5.36 -10.21 -2.03
CA GLU A 12 6.39 -11.23 -2.28
C GLU A 12 5.92 -12.23 -3.34
N VAL A 13 4.71 -12.76 -3.19
CA VAL A 13 4.13 -13.72 -4.13
C VAL A 13 3.92 -13.07 -5.50
N SER A 14 3.38 -11.84 -5.54
CA SER A 14 3.20 -11.10 -6.80
C SER A 14 4.52 -10.85 -7.51
N THR A 15 5.56 -10.46 -6.75
CA THR A 15 6.90 -10.22 -7.27
C THR A 15 7.50 -11.49 -7.87
N ALA A 16 7.28 -12.65 -7.25
CA ALA A 16 7.72 -13.94 -7.78
C ALA A 16 6.96 -14.31 -9.07
N LEU A 17 5.64 -14.08 -9.12
CA LEU A 17 4.82 -14.40 -10.29
C LEU A 17 5.25 -13.60 -11.53
N ILE A 18 5.53 -12.30 -11.39
CA ILE A 18 5.97 -11.46 -12.53
C ILE A 18 7.39 -11.78 -13.03
N GLN A 19 8.14 -12.63 -12.31
CA GLN A 19 9.46 -13.10 -12.75
C GLN A 19 9.40 -14.37 -13.61
N ILE A 20 8.26 -15.05 -13.66
CA ILE A 20 8.06 -16.22 -14.52
C ILE A 20 8.15 -15.75 -15.98
N ARG A 21 9.08 -16.34 -16.76
CA ARG A 21 9.31 -16.01 -18.17
C ARG A 21 8.74 -17.07 -19.12
N ASP A 22 8.76 -18.32 -18.66
CA ASP A 22 8.39 -19.48 -19.46
C ASP A 22 7.09 -20.09 -18.94
N GLY A 23 6.16 -20.35 -19.86
CA GLY A 23 4.87 -20.98 -19.56
C GLY A 23 3.78 -20.01 -19.12
N VAL A 24 2.70 -20.56 -18.58
CA VAL A 24 1.53 -19.79 -18.14
C VAL A 24 1.76 -19.33 -16.70
N VAL A 25 1.74 -18.01 -16.48
CA VAL A 25 1.79 -17.42 -15.13
C VAL A 25 0.51 -17.80 -14.39
N PRO A 26 0.58 -18.47 -13.22
CA PRO A 26 -0.61 -18.78 -12.45
C PRO A 26 -1.30 -17.50 -11.96
N ALA A 27 -2.63 -17.45 -12.04
CA ALA A 27 -3.39 -16.37 -11.41
C ALA A 27 -3.13 -16.30 -9.89
N LEU A 28 -3.14 -15.08 -9.35
CA LEU A 28 -2.98 -14.81 -7.93
C LEU A 28 -4.34 -14.79 -7.21
N GLY A 29 -4.53 -15.68 -6.26
CA GLY A 29 -5.63 -15.65 -5.29
C GLY A 29 -5.17 -15.05 -3.97
N LEU A 30 -6.07 -14.35 -3.27
CA LEU A 30 -5.77 -13.64 -2.03
C LEU A 30 -6.54 -14.26 -0.85
N LEU A 31 -5.84 -14.49 0.27
CA LEU A 31 -6.47 -14.76 1.57
C LEU A 31 -6.01 -13.70 2.59
N PRO A 32 -6.93 -12.91 3.17
CA PRO A 32 -6.59 -11.81 4.07
C PRO A 32 -6.23 -12.31 5.48
N LEU A 33 -5.05 -12.91 5.62
CA LEU A 33 -4.56 -13.49 6.88
C LEU A 33 -3.56 -12.60 7.62
N GLY A 34 -3.32 -11.39 7.10
CA GLY A 34 -2.50 -10.37 7.76
C GLY A 34 -3.29 -9.46 8.68
N THR A 35 -2.63 -8.43 9.20
CA THR A 35 -3.23 -7.53 10.18
C THR A 35 -3.95 -6.33 9.58
N ALA A 36 -3.48 -5.81 8.44
CA ALA A 36 -4.09 -4.66 7.75
C ALA A 36 -4.86 -5.08 6.49
N ASN A 37 -4.25 -5.94 5.67
CA ASN A 37 -4.85 -6.51 4.45
C ASN A 37 -5.35 -5.43 3.48
N ASP A 38 -4.67 -4.30 3.38
CA ASP A 38 -5.16 -3.12 2.67
C ASP A 38 -5.48 -3.38 1.20
N PHE A 39 -4.62 -4.14 0.52
CA PHE A 39 -4.84 -4.53 -0.86
C PHE A 39 -6.06 -5.45 -1.02
N ALA A 40 -6.16 -6.50 -0.17
CA ALA A 40 -7.27 -7.45 -0.24
C ALA A 40 -8.62 -6.76 0.10
N THR A 41 -8.62 -5.90 1.12
CA THR A 41 -9.80 -5.11 1.52
C THR A 41 -10.23 -4.16 0.40
N SER A 42 -9.30 -3.40 -0.20
CA SER A 42 -9.65 -2.48 -1.30
C SER A 42 -10.05 -3.18 -2.60
N ALA A 43 -9.55 -4.41 -2.83
CA ALA A 43 -9.97 -5.28 -3.92
C ALA A 43 -11.32 -5.99 -3.68
N GLY A 44 -11.96 -5.78 -2.52
CA GLY A 44 -13.25 -6.37 -2.19
C GLY A 44 -13.20 -7.87 -1.87
N ILE A 45 -12.04 -8.37 -1.45
CA ILE A 45 -11.92 -9.76 -1.01
C ILE A 45 -12.71 -9.96 0.29
N PRO A 46 -13.56 -11.01 0.39
CA PRO A 46 -14.32 -11.27 1.60
C PRO A 46 -13.44 -11.48 2.83
N GLU A 47 -13.84 -10.98 3.99
CA GLU A 47 -13.15 -11.24 5.26
C GLU A 47 -13.36 -12.68 5.75
N ALA A 48 -14.53 -13.26 5.46
CA ALA A 48 -14.84 -14.64 5.82
C ALA A 48 -13.96 -15.61 5.01
N LEU A 49 -13.13 -16.39 5.69
CA LEU A 49 -12.07 -17.19 5.08
C LEU A 49 -12.58 -18.23 4.09
N ASP A 50 -13.74 -18.83 4.37
CA ASP A 50 -14.41 -19.78 3.48
C ASP A 50 -14.81 -19.12 2.15
N LYS A 51 -15.31 -17.88 2.20
CA LYS A 51 -15.67 -17.10 1.01
C LYS A 51 -14.43 -16.61 0.27
N ALA A 52 -13.40 -16.14 0.98
CA ALA A 52 -12.13 -15.72 0.39
C ALA A 52 -11.46 -16.88 -0.35
N LEU A 53 -11.41 -18.07 0.26
CA LEU A 53 -10.84 -19.26 -0.35
C LEU A 53 -11.62 -19.71 -1.58
N LYS A 54 -12.96 -19.70 -1.51
CA LYS A 54 -13.81 -19.99 -2.66
C LYS A 54 -13.53 -19.03 -3.82
N LEU A 55 -13.40 -17.72 -3.52
CA LEU A 55 -13.06 -16.71 -4.52
C LEU A 55 -11.65 -16.93 -5.10
N ALA A 56 -10.66 -17.24 -4.26
CA ALA A 56 -9.28 -17.47 -4.69
C ALA A 56 -9.11 -18.70 -5.60
N ILE A 57 -10.01 -19.69 -5.52
CA ILE A 57 -9.97 -20.92 -6.31
C ILE A 57 -10.84 -20.82 -7.57
N ALA A 58 -12.05 -20.30 -7.44
CA ALA A 58 -13.09 -20.34 -8.49
C ALA A 58 -13.49 -18.97 -9.03
N GLY A 59 -12.88 -17.89 -8.55
CA GLY A 59 -13.09 -16.54 -9.05
C GLY A 59 -12.54 -16.35 -10.46
N ASN A 60 -13.04 -15.32 -11.14
CA ASN A 60 -12.49 -14.90 -12.43
C ASN A 60 -11.17 -14.17 -12.20
N ALA A 61 -10.16 -14.51 -12.99
CA ALA A 61 -8.91 -13.77 -13.04
C ALA A 61 -9.07 -12.53 -13.93
N MET A 62 -8.39 -11.45 -13.57
CA MET A 62 -8.22 -10.26 -14.39
C MET A 62 -6.76 -9.85 -14.38
N GLU A 63 -6.31 -9.25 -15.48
CA GLU A 63 -5.00 -8.62 -15.51
C GLU A 63 -5.01 -7.34 -14.67
N ILE A 64 -3.94 -7.16 -13.89
CA ILE A 64 -3.74 -6.01 -13.03
C ILE A 64 -2.30 -5.52 -13.17
N ASP A 65 -2.13 -4.23 -12.93
CA ASP A 65 -0.86 -3.55 -12.98
C ASP A 65 -0.01 -3.86 -11.74
N MET A 66 1.30 -3.79 -11.93
CA MET A 66 2.27 -3.83 -10.83
C MET A 66 3.30 -2.73 -11.08
N ALA A 67 3.61 -1.97 -10.04
CA ALA A 67 4.55 -0.87 -10.13
C ALA A 67 5.97 -1.33 -9.86
N ARG A 68 6.94 -0.69 -10.52
CA ARG A 68 8.38 -0.97 -10.38
C ARG A 68 9.12 0.29 -9.97
N VAL A 69 10.01 0.16 -9.00
CA VAL A 69 10.86 1.24 -8.48
C VAL A 69 12.31 0.90 -8.77
N ASN A 70 12.99 1.81 -9.47
CA ASN A 70 14.43 1.74 -9.76
C ASN A 70 14.89 0.40 -10.35
N ASP A 71 14.06 -0.23 -11.20
CA ASP A 71 14.30 -1.53 -11.84
C ASP A 71 14.62 -2.69 -10.89
N LYS A 72 14.33 -2.55 -9.59
CA LYS A 72 14.74 -3.50 -8.55
C LYS A 72 13.57 -4.04 -7.76
N THR A 73 12.76 -3.14 -7.23
CA THR A 73 11.70 -3.49 -6.29
C THR A 73 10.35 -3.26 -6.95
N CYS A 74 9.43 -4.20 -6.81
CA CYS A 74 8.06 -4.05 -7.29
C CYS A 74 7.09 -3.91 -6.11
N PHE A 75 6.00 -3.17 -6.33
CA PHE A 75 4.91 -3.10 -5.39
C PHE A 75 3.56 -3.27 -6.09
N ILE A 76 2.66 -4.03 -5.46
CA ILE A 76 1.28 -4.23 -5.96
C ILE A 76 0.29 -3.19 -5.42
N ASN A 77 0.53 -2.64 -4.22
CA ASN A 77 -0.42 -1.76 -3.56
C ASN A 77 0.04 -0.30 -3.54
N MET A 78 0.95 0.05 -2.65
CA MET A 78 1.29 1.45 -2.37
C MET A 78 2.78 1.60 -2.05
N ALA A 79 3.40 2.63 -2.62
CA ALA A 79 4.66 3.17 -2.14
C ALA A 79 4.39 4.47 -1.39
N THR A 80 4.97 4.59 -0.19
CA THR A 80 4.86 5.79 0.64
C THR A 80 6.25 6.26 1.03
N GLY A 81 6.48 7.56 0.96
CA GLY A 81 7.73 8.20 1.34
C GLY A 81 7.44 9.44 2.17
N GLY A 82 8.30 9.72 3.13
CA GLY A 82 8.24 10.93 3.95
C GLY A 82 9.63 11.42 4.28
N PHE A 83 9.75 12.71 4.56
CA PHE A 83 11.01 13.35 4.90
C PHE A 83 11.16 13.42 6.42
N GLY A 84 12.23 12.84 6.97
CA GLY A 84 12.48 12.78 8.41
C GLY A 84 13.83 12.19 8.77
N THR A 85 14.21 12.23 10.05
CA THR A 85 15.47 11.64 10.52
C THR A 85 15.41 10.12 10.47
N ARG A 86 16.40 9.51 9.81
CA ARG A 86 16.55 8.05 9.68
C ARG A 86 16.82 7.43 11.05
N ILE A 87 15.81 6.91 11.73
CA ILE A 87 16.03 6.14 12.97
C ILE A 87 16.24 4.67 12.60
N THR A 88 17.43 4.17 12.92
CA THR A 88 17.75 2.75 13.09
C THR A 88 16.80 2.16 14.14
N THR A 89 15.81 1.36 13.74
CA THR A 89 14.80 0.83 14.66
C THR A 89 14.98 -0.67 14.90
N GLU A 90 15.72 -1.01 15.95
CA GLU A 90 15.33 -2.15 16.79
C GLU A 90 14.07 -1.73 17.54
N THR A 91 12.89 -2.19 17.09
CA THR A 91 11.64 -2.00 17.85
C THR A 91 11.25 -3.32 18.51
N PRO A 92 11.02 -3.37 19.84
CA PRO A 92 10.69 -4.61 20.54
C PRO A 92 9.40 -5.25 20.04
N GLU A 93 9.42 -6.56 19.77
CA GLU A 93 8.27 -7.34 19.27
C GLU A 93 7.00 -7.18 20.12
N LYS A 94 7.14 -6.89 21.41
CA LYS A 94 6.02 -6.69 22.35
C LYS A 94 5.12 -5.50 22.00
N LEU A 95 5.65 -4.45 21.35
CA LEU A 95 4.84 -3.31 20.90
C LEU A 95 4.01 -3.65 19.64
N LYS A 96 4.49 -4.57 18.79
CA LYS A 96 3.78 -5.02 17.58
C LYS A 96 2.51 -5.81 17.91
N ALA A 97 2.54 -6.59 18.99
CA ALA A 97 1.42 -7.44 19.39
C ALA A 97 0.30 -6.68 20.14
N ALA A 98 0.64 -5.64 20.90
CA ALA A 98 -0.31 -4.94 21.78
C ALA A 98 -1.17 -3.88 21.07
N LEU A 99 -0.73 -3.33 19.94
CA LEU A 99 -1.35 -2.16 19.31
C LEU A 99 -2.18 -2.46 18.06
N GLY A 100 -2.16 -3.71 17.56
CA GLY A 100 -2.75 -4.05 16.26
C GLY A 100 -1.96 -3.43 15.10
N GLY A 101 -1.88 -4.12 13.96
CA GLY A 101 -1.03 -3.76 12.82
C GLY A 101 -1.36 -2.41 12.16
N VAL A 102 -2.58 -1.90 12.37
CA VAL A 102 -3.00 -0.55 11.99
C VAL A 102 -2.16 0.51 12.71
N SER A 103 -1.83 0.29 13.99
CA SER A 103 -0.96 1.19 14.77
C SER A 103 0.49 1.15 14.28
N TYR A 104 0.96 0.05 13.69
CA TYR A 104 2.34 -0.01 13.17
C TYR A 104 2.51 0.76 11.86
N LEU A 105 1.49 0.86 10.99
CA LEU A 105 1.58 1.77 9.85
C LEU A 105 1.22 3.21 10.26
N ILE A 106 0.23 3.44 11.12
CA ILE A 106 -0.03 4.80 11.61
C ILE A 106 1.18 5.34 12.38
N HIS A 107 1.82 4.58 13.27
CA HIS A 107 3.06 5.05 13.88
C HIS A 107 4.28 4.89 12.98
N GLY A 108 4.42 3.85 12.16
CA GLY A 108 5.61 3.65 11.32
C GLY A 108 5.69 4.60 10.12
N LEU A 109 4.52 4.89 9.52
CA LEU A 109 4.35 5.87 8.44
C LEU A 109 4.20 7.30 8.98
N MET A 110 3.77 7.44 10.24
CA MET A 110 3.44 8.73 10.87
C MET A 110 4.06 8.86 12.26
N ARG A 111 5.36 8.53 12.41
CA ARG A 111 6.18 9.12 13.49
C ARG A 111 6.39 10.61 13.19
N MET A 112 5.27 11.34 13.22
CA MET A 112 5.07 12.74 12.85
C MET A 112 5.96 13.68 13.67
N ASP A 113 6.43 13.22 14.83
CA ASP A 113 7.43 13.86 15.67
C ASP A 113 8.80 14.04 15.00
N THR A 114 9.07 13.27 13.94
CA THR A 114 10.33 13.37 13.16
C THR A 114 10.13 13.81 11.71
N LEU A 115 8.89 13.83 11.22
CA LEU A 115 8.60 14.24 9.85
C LEU A 115 8.74 15.75 9.73
N LYS A 116 9.54 16.21 8.78
CA LYS A 116 9.71 17.62 8.44
C LYS A 116 9.47 17.78 6.95
N PRO A 117 8.70 18.78 6.51
CA PRO A 117 8.61 19.07 5.09
C PRO A 117 10.01 19.32 4.55
N ASP A 118 10.34 18.72 3.42
CA ASP A 118 11.60 18.95 2.73
C ASP A 118 11.35 19.08 1.23
N ARG A 119 12.26 19.78 0.57
CA ARG A 119 12.07 20.17 -0.82
C ARG A 119 12.34 18.99 -1.73
N CYS A 120 11.38 18.66 -2.58
CA CYS A 120 11.57 17.67 -3.62
C CYS A 120 10.96 18.11 -4.95
N GLU A 121 11.29 17.35 -5.99
CA GLU A 121 10.77 17.53 -7.34
C GLU A 121 10.18 16.20 -7.82
N ILE A 122 8.95 16.25 -8.33
CA ILE A 122 8.21 15.09 -8.82
C ILE A 122 7.79 15.37 -10.25
N ARG A 123 8.04 14.41 -11.14
CA ARG A 123 7.74 14.48 -12.57
C ARG A 123 7.00 13.22 -13.01
N GLY A 124 6.05 13.39 -13.92
CA GLY A 124 5.29 12.32 -14.55
C GLY A 124 4.79 12.74 -15.93
N GLU A 125 4.00 11.89 -16.58
CA GLU A 125 3.37 12.22 -17.86
C GLU A 125 2.39 13.40 -17.66
N ASN A 126 2.73 14.56 -18.21
CA ASN A 126 1.98 15.82 -18.03
C ASN A 126 1.89 16.33 -16.58
N PHE A 127 2.78 15.87 -15.68
CA PHE A 127 2.83 16.31 -14.30
C PHE A 127 4.22 16.81 -13.95
N HIS A 128 4.29 18.01 -13.37
CA HIS A 128 5.50 18.55 -12.76
C HIS A 128 5.13 19.32 -11.51
N TRP A 129 5.77 18.97 -10.40
CA TRP A 129 5.62 19.66 -9.14
C TRP A 129 6.97 19.79 -8.45
N GLN A 130 7.21 20.93 -7.82
CA GLN A 130 8.38 21.18 -7.01
C GLN A 130 7.99 22.02 -5.79
N GLY A 131 8.40 21.60 -4.61
CA GLY A 131 8.07 22.28 -3.36
C GLY A 131 8.42 21.44 -2.14
N ASP A 132 7.98 21.90 -0.98
CA ASP A 132 8.17 21.18 0.27
C ASP A 132 7.06 20.15 0.46
N ALA A 133 7.42 18.87 0.45
CA ALA A 133 6.52 17.77 0.70
C ALA A 133 6.80 17.19 2.09
N LEU A 134 5.75 16.79 2.81
CA LEU A 134 5.88 16.08 4.07
C LEU A 134 5.79 14.56 3.84
N VAL A 135 4.76 14.13 3.12
CA VAL A 135 4.50 12.73 2.75
C VAL A 135 4.10 12.67 1.28
N ILE A 136 4.54 11.62 0.60
CA ILE A 136 4.21 11.29 -0.78
C ILE A 136 3.63 9.87 -0.79
N GLY A 137 2.46 9.70 -1.39
CA GLY A 137 1.86 8.40 -1.70
C GLY A 137 1.84 8.19 -3.21
N ILE A 138 2.34 7.04 -3.67
CA ILE A 138 2.25 6.59 -5.05
C ILE A 138 1.54 5.24 -5.04
N GLY A 139 0.29 5.22 -5.51
CA GLY A 139 -0.62 4.09 -5.39
C GLY A 139 -0.93 3.45 -6.73
N ASN A 140 -0.76 2.12 -6.77
CA ASN A 140 -1.47 1.26 -7.72
C ASN A 140 -2.83 0.87 -7.12
N GLY A 141 -2.84 0.49 -5.84
CA GLY A 141 -4.03 0.36 -5.01
C GLY A 141 -4.39 1.66 -4.30
N ARG A 142 -5.54 1.65 -3.61
CA ARG A 142 -6.17 2.87 -3.07
C ARG A 142 -5.72 3.23 -1.66
N GLN A 143 -5.45 2.22 -0.85
CA GLN A 143 -5.29 2.38 0.59
C GLN A 143 -4.04 1.70 1.13
N ALA A 144 -3.52 2.25 2.21
CA ALA A 144 -2.45 1.66 3.00
C ALA A 144 -2.61 2.03 4.47
N GLY A 145 -2.05 1.23 5.35
CA GLY A 145 -1.97 1.54 6.77
C GLY A 145 -3.22 1.28 7.56
N GLY A 146 -3.95 0.23 7.19
CA GLY A 146 -5.19 -0.14 7.83
C GLY A 146 -6.32 0.81 7.49
N GLY A 147 -6.52 1.04 6.19
CA GLY A 147 -7.69 1.76 5.66
C GLY A 147 -7.46 3.23 5.30
N GLN A 148 -6.24 3.77 5.37
CA GLN A 148 -6.01 5.15 4.92
C GLN A 148 -6.08 5.23 3.40
N GLN A 149 -7.10 5.93 2.88
CA GLN A 149 -7.32 6.16 1.45
C GLN A 149 -6.35 7.20 0.91
N LEU A 150 -5.10 6.80 0.68
CA LEU A 150 -4.07 7.68 0.12
C LEU A 150 -4.38 8.01 -1.34
N CYS A 151 -4.77 7.04 -2.15
CA CYS A 151 -5.06 7.25 -3.58
C CYS A 151 -6.49 6.77 -3.91
N PRO A 152 -7.55 7.49 -3.48
CA PRO A 152 -8.92 6.98 -3.53
C PRO A 152 -9.43 6.70 -4.95
N THR A 153 -8.86 7.36 -5.96
CA THR A 153 -9.20 7.21 -7.38
C THR A 153 -8.38 6.15 -8.10
N ALA A 154 -7.46 5.45 -7.41
CA ALA A 154 -6.61 4.45 -8.04
C ALA A 154 -7.42 3.27 -8.61
N LEU A 155 -7.03 2.84 -9.80
CA LEU A 155 -7.50 1.64 -10.46
C LEU A 155 -6.28 0.77 -10.71
N ILE A 156 -6.40 -0.52 -10.42
CA ILE A 156 -5.27 -1.47 -10.47
C ILE A 156 -5.05 -2.02 -11.88
N ASN A 157 -5.70 -1.47 -12.91
CA ASN A 157 -5.74 -2.06 -14.25
C ASN A 157 -5.96 -0.99 -15.35
N ASP A 158 -5.55 0.25 -15.10
CA ASP A 158 -5.65 1.37 -16.04
C ASP A 158 -4.29 1.77 -16.65
N GLY A 159 -3.21 1.09 -16.27
CA GLY A 159 -1.85 1.39 -16.71
C GLY A 159 -1.25 2.64 -16.06
N LEU A 160 -1.88 3.21 -15.03
CA LEU A 160 -1.47 4.46 -14.40
C LEU A 160 -1.16 4.29 -12.91
N LEU A 161 -0.25 5.12 -12.41
CA LEU A 161 -0.02 5.29 -10.98
C LEU A 161 -0.71 6.56 -10.50
N GLN A 162 -1.33 6.49 -9.33
CA GLN A 162 -1.86 7.68 -8.67
C GLN A 162 -0.82 8.30 -7.75
N LEU A 163 -0.71 9.63 -7.78
CA LEU A 163 0.19 10.40 -6.92
C LEU A 163 -0.63 11.26 -5.97
N ARG A 164 -0.25 11.25 -4.68
CA ARG A 164 -0.73 12.22 -3.70
C ARG A 164 0.44 12.80 -2.93
N ILE A 165 0.47 14.12 -2.86
CA ILE A 165 1.47 14.89 -2.12
C ILE A 165 0.75 15.54 -0.95
N PHE A 166 1.27 15.33 0.25
CA PHE A 166 0.79 16.00 1.46
C PHE A 166 1.83 17.04 1.85
N THR A 167 1.44 18.30 1.86
CA THR A 167 2.26 19.38 2.39
C THR A 167 2.07 19.49 3.92
N GLY A 168 2.98 20.20 4.60
CA GLY A 168 3.04 20.22 6.07
C GLY A 168 1.76 20.63 6.78
N GLU A 169 0.96 21.51 6.18
CA GLU A 169 -0.30 22.01 6.76
C GLU A 169 -1.49 21.07 6.50
N GLU A 170 -1.39 20.19 5.51
CA GLU A 170 -2.52 19.41 4.99
C GLU A 170 -2.62 17.99 5.56
N LEU A 171 -1.53 17.47 6.13
CA LEU A 171 -1.46 16.07 6.56
C LEU A 171 -2.47 15.77 7.67
N LEU A 172 -2.44 16.51 8.79
CA LEU A 172 -3.34 16.26 9.93
C LEU A 172 -4.82 16.28 9.53
N PRO A 173 -5.35 17.33 8.87
CA PRO A 173 -6.75 17.34 8.42
C PRO A 173 -7.11 16.20 7.48
N ALA A 174 -6.23 15.85 6.54
CA ALA A 174 -6.48 14.79 5.56
C ALA A 174 -6.64 13.40 6.24
N LEU A 175 -5.82 13.13 7.25
CA LEU A 175 -5.88 11.87 8.02
C LEU A 175 -7.13 11.79 8.89
N PHE A 176 -7.49 12.89 9.57
CA PHE A 176 -8.70 12.95 10.38
C PHE A 176 -9.99 12.88 9.55
N SER A 177 -10.00 13.40 8.32
CA SER A 177 -11.15 13.25 7.42
C SER A 177 -11.40 11.78 7.04
N THR A 178 -10.33 11.00 6.93
CA THR A 178 -10.39 9.57 6.58
C THR A 178 -10.87 8.73 7.76
N LEU A 179 -10.46 9.07 8.99
CA LEU A 179 -10.92 8.39 10.22
C LEU A 179 -12.43 8.57 10.50
N HIS A 180 -13.04 9.68 10.06
CA HIS A 180 -14.49 9.88 10.20
C HIS A 180 -15.33 9.18 9.11
N ALA A 181 -14.71 8.78 7.99
CA ALA A 181 -15.39 8.05 6.91
C ALA A 181 -15.52 6.54 7.20
N VAL A 182 -14.82 6.03 8.21
CA VAL A 182 -14.89 4.64 8.68
C VAL A 182 -15.78 4.60 9.94
N ARG A 183 -17.09 4.64 9.75
CA ARG A 183 -18.10 4.30 10.76
C ARG A 183 -19.19 3.44 10.14
#